data_AF-A0A8J7FJL8-F1
#
_entry.id   AF-A0A8J7FJL8-F1
#
_cell.length_a   1.000
_cell.length_b   1.000
_cell.length_c   1.000
_cell.angle_alpha   90.00
_cell.angle_beta   90.00
_cell.angle_gamma   90.00
#
_symmetry.space_group_name_H-M   'P 1'
#
loop_
_entity.id
_entity.type
_entity.pdbx_description
1 polymer ?
#
loop_
_entity_poly.entity_id
_entity_poly.type
_entity_poly.pdbx_seq_one_letter_code
_entity_poly.pdbx_strand_id
1 'polypeptide(L)'
;MCTVCGCSEGEVQIEGGHHHDHSHSHEHHHHDHGHAHHSHEHHHDHGHQPDSSVVVSDGDNIHFGQGPAHAHVAGMSQSRMVQIEQDILGKNDRYAAINRARFEQQSLFVLNLVSSPGSGKTTLLTETLERIKENRTVAVIEGDQQTANDANRIRETGVQAIQVNTGKGCHLDAHMVGHAMERFEDMKGGLLFIENVGNLVCPAAFDLGEAHKVAILSVTEGEDKPLKYPDMFHAADLMILNKTDLLPYLDFDVERCIDYARQVNPDIQVLQLSARSGEGMDGWIEWLESRRKHMIQSRIDTLQSEIDQFHALL
;
A
#
# COMPACT_ATOMS: atom_id res chain seq x y z
N MET A 1 -1.45 16.06 -2.40
CA MET A 1 -0.17 15.84 -1.67
C MET A 1 -0.50 14.88 -0.55
N CYS A 2 0.16 13.71 -0.50
CA CYS A 2 -0.01 12.79 0.61
C CYS A 2 0.42 13.52 1.89
N THR A 3 -0.51 13.76 2.81
CA THR A 3 -0.26 14.47 4.08
C THR A 3 0.71 13.70 4.99
N VAL A 4 0.85 12.39 4.75
CA VAL A 4 1.67 11.47 5.52
C VAL A 4 3.16 11.49 5.10
N CYS A 5 3.47 11.36 3.80
CA CYS A 5 4.87 11.41 3.30
C CYS A 5 5.29 12.77 2.73
N GLY A 6 4.37 13.73 2.57
CA GLY A 6 4.66 15.03 1.93
C GLY A 6 4.96 14.94 0.44
N CYS A 7 4.84 13.76 -0.19
CA CYS A 7 5.05 13.62 -1.63
C CYS A 7 3.93 14.32 -2.41
N SER A 8 4.33 15.22 -3.31
CA SER A 8 3.47 15.78 -4.36
C SER A 8 3.09 14.70 -5.37
N GLU A 9 1.96 14.85 -6.05
CA GLU A 9 1.64 14.03 -7.22
C GLU A 9 2.81 14.16 -8.23
N GLY A 10 3.52 13.06 -8.45
CA GLY A 10 4.46 12.94 -9.55
C GLY A 10 3.72 12.50 -10.81
N GLU A 11 4.33 12.67 -11.98
CA GLU A 11 3.81 12.04 -13.20
C GLU A 11 3.85 10.52 -13.03
N VAL A 12 2.68 9.91 -12.84
CA VAL A 12 2.53 8.46 -12.80
C VAL A 12 2.54 7.93 -14.23
N GLN A 13 3.41 6.98 -14.51
CA GLN A 13 3.53 6.35 -15.83
C GLN A 13 3.25 4.85 -15.72
N ILE A 14 2.27 4.38 -16.49
CA ILE A 14 1.96 2.95 -16.65
C ILE A 14 2.46 2.53 -18.03
N GLU A 15 3.18 1.41 -18.09
CA GLU A 15 3.78 0.93 -19.33
C GLU A 15 2.73 0.73 -20.45
N GLY A 16 2.96 1.37 -21.60
CA GLY A 16 2.11 1.26 -22.81
C GLY A 16 0.93 2.24 -22.91
N GLY A 17 0.86 3.34 -22.16
CA GLY A 17 -0.18 4.38 -22.29
C GLY A 17 0.11 5.43 -23.38
N HIS A 18 -0.89 5.80 -24.18
CA HIS A 18 -0.82 6.93 -25.12
C HIS A 18 -1.30 8.23 -24.43
N HIS A 19 -0.46 9.26 -24.39
CA HIS A 19 -0.80 10.56 -23.77
C HIS A 19 -1.43 11.54 -24.77
N HIS A 20 -2.48 12.22 -24.33
CA HIS A 20 -2.98 13.46 -24.92
C HIS A 20 -2.60 14.62 -24.00
N ASP A 21 -1.64 15.44 -24.42
CA ASP A 21 -1.26 16.67 -23.73
C ASP A 21 -2.17 17.83 -24.14
N HIS A 22 -2.80 18.48 -23.17
CA HIS A 22 -3.40 19.79 -23.33
C HIS A 22 -2.56 20.82 -22.57
N SER A 23 -1.75 21.58 -23.32
CA SER A 23 -1.01 22.72 -22.80
C SER A 23 -1.93 23.94 -22.69
N HIS A 24 -2.08 24.48 -21.48
CA HIS A 24 -2.65 25.81 -21.28
C HIS A 24 -1.56 26.77 -20.79
N SER A 25 -1.16 27.67 -21.68
CA SER A 25 -0.31 28.83 -21.40
C SER A 25 -1.16 29.97 -20.82
N HIS A 26 -0.82 30.49 -19.64
CA HIS A 26 -1.33 31.76 -19.16
C HIS A 26 -0.20 32.78 -19.03
N GLU A 27 -0.33 33.87 -19.79
CA GLU A 27 0.54 35.06 -19.76
C GLU A 27 0.24 35.91 -18.51
N HIS A 28 1.30 36.34 -17.83
CA HIS A 28 1.24 37.30 -16.72
C HIS A 28 1.28 38.74 -17.24
N HIS A 29 0.30 39.56 -16.88
CA HIS A 29 0.38 41.01 -17.00
C HIS A 29 0.65 41.67 -15.64
N HIS A 30 1.78 42.39 -15.57
CA HIS A 30 2.14 43.30 -14.49
C HIS A 30 1.34 44.60 -14.58
N HIS A 31 0.79 45.06 -13.45
CA HIS A 31 0.48 46.48 -13.25
C HIS A 31 0.94 46.92 -11.86
N ASP A 32 1.70 48.01 -11.87
CA ASP A 32 2.32 48.74 -10.78
C ASP A 32 1.47 49.98 -10.49
N HIS A 33 1.05 50.22 -9.24
CA HIS A 33 0.57 51.53 -8.77
C HIS A 33 0.71 51.71 -7.25
N GLY A 34 1.67 52.53 -6.84
CA GLY A 34 1.46 53.79 -6.12
C GLY A 34 0.72 53.78 -4.77
N HIS A 35 1.48 53.84 -3.68
CA HIS A 35 1.01 54.07 -2.31
C HIS A 35 0.38 55.46 -2.10
N ALA A 36 -0.74 55.51 -1.38
CA ALA A 36 -1.16 56.67 -0.58
C ALA A 36 -1.91 56.21 0.68
N HIS A 37 -1.45 56.70 1.83
CA HIS A 37 -1.87 56.34 3.18
C HIS A 37 -3.26 56.89 3.55
N HIS A 38 -4.13 56.04 4.09
CA HIS A 38 -5.19 56.46 5.01
C HIS A 38 -5.32 55.46 6.16
N SER A 39 -5.12 55.97 7.37
CA SER A 39 -5.27 55.29 8.65
C SER A 39 -6.75 55.17 9.02
N HIS A 40 -7.27 53.95 9.02
CA HIS A 40 -8.51 53.61 9.70
C HIS A 40 -8.24 52.50 10.72
N GLU A 41 -8.36 52.84 12.00
CA GLU A 41 -8.40 51.88 13.10
C GLU A 41 -9.71 51.08 12.99
N HIS A 42 -9.64 49.89 12.41
CA HIS A 42 -10.66 48.88 12.56
C HIS A 42 -10.20 47.88 13.61
N HIS A 43 -10.88 47.90 14.76
CA HIS A 43 -10.86 46.82 15.73
C HIS A 43 -11.45 45.56 15.06
N HIS A 44 -10.59 44.75 14.47
CA HIS A 44 -10.92 43.37 14.14
C HIS A 44 -10.54 42.51 15.34
N ASP A 45 -11.55 42.14 16.11
CA ASP A 45 -11.49 41.01 17.01
C ASP A 45 -11.30 39.74 16.16
N HIS A 46 -10.05 39.46 15.81
CA HIS A 46 -9.67 38.16 15.28
C HIS A 46 -9.71 37.20 16.46
N GLY A 47 -10.88 36.58 16.65
CA GLY A 47 -10.99 35.30 17.32
C GLY A 47 -10.14 34.28 16.58
N HIS A 48 -8.83 34.33 16.81
CA HIS A 48 -7.91 33.25 16.48
C HIS A 48 -8.34 32.07 17.34
N GLN A 49 -9.19 31.20 16.80
CA GLN A 49 -9.17 29.81 17.26
C GLN A 49 -7.71 29.35 17.08
N PRO A 50 -7.02 28.94 18.15
CA PRO A 50 -5.70 28.38 18.01
C PRO A 50 -5.90 26.99 17.42
N ASP A 51 -5.98 26.89 16.10
CA ASP A 51 -5.69 25.64 15.39
C ASP A 51 -4.16 25.49 15.38
N SER A 52 -3.58 25.53 16.58
CA SER A 52 -2.14 25.51 16.81
C SER A 52 -1.66 24.10 16.54
N SER A 53 -0.69 23.97 15.65
CA SER A 53 0.22 22.83 15.56
C SER A 53 0.69 22.44 16.97
N VAL A 54 0.04 21.46 17.60
CA VAL A 54 0.33 21.07 18.97
C VAL A 54 1.63 20.27 18.96
N VAL A 55 2.74 20.96 19.22
CA VAL A 55 4.01 20.30 19.56
C VAL A 55 3.91 19.93 21.03
N VAL A 56 3.88 18.63 21.33
CA VAL A 56 3.83 18.12 22.70
C VAL A 56 5.23 17.72 23.12
N SER A 57 5.71 18.21 24.26
CA SER A 57 6.94 17.73 24.89
C SER A 57 6.60 16.77 26.02
N ASP A 58 7.21 15.58 26.01
CA ASP A 58 7.13 14.60 27.11
C ASP A 58 8.53 14.20 27.56
N GLY A 59 8.98 14.75 28.69
CA GLY A 59 10.36 14.66 29.14
C GLY A 59 11.33 15.25 28.10
N ASP A 60 12.32 14.45 27.69
CA ASP A 60 13.31 14.82 26.67
C ASP A 60 12.79 14.62 25.22
N ASN A 61 11.56 14.12 25.04
CA ASN A 61 10.99 13.85 23.71
C ASN A 61 10.12 15.00 23.20
N ILE A 62 10.17 15.23 21.89
CA ILE A 62 9.35 16.22 21.18
C ILE A 62 8.47 15.50 20.17
N HIS A 63 7.16 15.75 20.23
CA HIS A 63 6.17 15.07 19.40
C HIS A 63 5.46 16.03 18.47
N PHE A 64 5.48 15.70 17.17
CA PHE A 64 4.79 16.44 16.11
C PHE A 64 3.55 15.69 15.57
N GLY A 65 3.31 14.44 16.00
CA GLY A 65 2.24 13.57 15.50
C GLY A 65 1.15 13.23 16.54
N GLN A 66 1.06 13.96 17.65
CA GLN A 66 0.02 13.71 18.66
C GLN A 66 -1.30 14.48 18.40
N GLY A 67 -1.34 15.31 17.36
CA GLY A 67 -2.58 15.96 16.92
C GLY A 67 -3.52 14.98 16.21
N PRO A 68 -4.81 15.35 15.99
CA PRO A 68 -5.80 14.49 15.34
C PRO A 68 -5.42 14.02 13.92
N ALA A 69 -4.56 14.74 13.21
CA ALA A 69 -4.08 14.33 11.89
C ALA A 69 -2.91 13.34 11.97
N HIS A 70 -2.40 13.06 13.18
CA HIS A 70 -1.19 12.26 13.44
C HIS A 70 0.07 12.68 12.66
N ALA A 71 0.04 13.88 12.07
CA ALA A 71 1.07 14.46 11.22
C ALA A 71 1.15 15.97 11.44
N HIS A 72 2.26 16.56 10.97
CA HIS A 72 2.49 17.99 11.05
C HIS A 72 3.05 18.52 9.73
N VAL A 73 2.36 19.51 9.17
CA VAL A 73 2.83 20.28 8.01
C VAL A 73 2.87 21.75 8.39
N ALA A 74 4.02 22.38 8.22
CA ALA A 74 4.20 23.80 8.51
C ALA A 74 3.19 24.65 7.71
N GLY A 75 2.45 25.52 8.40
CA GLY A 75 1.44 26.38 7.78
C GLY A 75 0.10 25.70 7.46
N MET A 76 -0.12 24.46 7.94
CA MET A 76 -1.39 23.76 7.78
C MET A 76 -1.99 23.38 9.14
N SER A 77 -3.30 23.61 9.30
CA SER A 77 -4.01 23.20 10.50
C SER A 77 -4.27 21.70 10.55
N GLN A 78 -4.47 21.16 11.76
CA GLN A 78 -4.82 19.75 11.96
C GLN A 78 -6.16 19.41 11.30
N SER A 79 -7.17 20.28 11.47
CA SER A 79 -8.49 20.15 10.85
C SER A 79 -8.42 20.02 9.32
N ARG A 80 -7.61 20.89 8.68
CA ARG A 80 -7.41 20.87 7.23
C ARG A 80 -6.65 19.63 6.77
N MET A 81 -5.65 19.16 7.53
CA MET A 81 -4.94 17.93 7.21
C MET A 81 -5.87 16.72 7.25
N VAL A 82 -6.68 16.59 8.31
CA VAL A 82 -7.67 15.50 8.42
C VAL A 82 -8.66 15.54 7.26
N GLN A 83 -9.17 16.72 6.89
CA GLN A 83 -10.10 16.85 5.77
C GLN A 83 -9.47 16.41 4.44
N ILE A 84 -8.24 16.86 4.15
CA ILE A 84 -7.51 16.47 2.93
C ILE A 84 -7.29 14.95 2.90
N GLU A 85 -6.90 14.37 4.03
CA GLU A 85 -6.69 12.93 4.16
C GLU A 85 -7.99 12.16 3.92
N GLN A 86 -9.10 12.55 4.54
CA GLN A 86 -10.42 11.94 4.34
C GLN A 86 -10.88 12.02 2.87
N ASP A 87 -10.67 13.15 2.21
CA ASP A 87 -11.02 13.33 0.80
C ASP A 87 -10.20 12.41 -0.12
N ILE A 88 -8.90 12.26 0.16
CA ILE A 88 -7.99 11.38 -0.59
C ILE A 88 -8.34 9.91 -0.36
N LEU A 89 -8.41 9.47 0.90
CA LEU A 89 -8.67 8.08 1.26
C LEU A 89 -10.09 7.66 0.84
N GLY A 90 -11.10 8.51 1.05
CA GLY A 90 -12.46 8.23 0.59
C GLY A 90 -12.62 8.17 -0.93
N LYS A 91 -11.71 8.80 -1.70
CA LYS A 91 -11.63 8.60 -3.15
C LYS A 91 -10.95 7.27 -3.48
N ASN A 92 -9.86 6.93 -2.80
CA ASN A 92 -9.19 5.64 -2.96
C ASN A 92 -10.13 4.46 -2.68
N ASP A 93 -10.89 4.51 -1.58
CA ASP A 93 -11.78 3.42 -1.15
C ASP A 93 -12.86 3.10 -2.19
N ARG A 94 -13.33 4.12 -2.93
CA ARG A 94 -14.27 3.92 -4.04
C ARG A 94 -13.63 3.13 -5.17
N TYR A 95 -12.38 3.40 -5.52
CA TYR A 95 -11.65 2.62 -6.51
C TYR A 95 -11.32 1.22 -5.98
N ALA A 96 -10.95 1.09 -4.71
CA ALA A 96 -10.67 -0.20 -4.08
C ALA A 96 -11.90 -1.12 -4.09
N ALA A 97 -13.09 -0.57 -3.81
CA ALA A 97 -14.35 -1.31 -3.91
C ALA A 97 -14.65 -1.78 -5.34
N ILE A 98 -14.36 -0.95 -6.35
CA ILE A 98 -14.50 -1.33 -7.77
C ILE A 98 -13.52 -2.46 -8.13
N ASN A 99 -12.26 -2.33 -7.73
CA ASN A 99 -11.23 -3.35 -7.95
C ASN A 99 -11.63 -4.67 -7.31
N ARG A 100 -12.02 -4.64 -6.03
CA ARG A 100 -12.47 -5.82 -5.28
C ARG A 100 -13.63 -6.52 -5.96
N ALA A 101 -14.66 -5.78 -6.39
CA ALA A 101 -15.78 -6.35 -7.12
C ALA A 101 -15.34 -7.01 -8.44
N ARG A 102 -14.39 -6.41 -9.17
CA ARG A 102 -13.81 -7.01 -10.38
C ARG A 102 -13.03 -8.29 -10.07
N PHE A 103 -12.23 -8.30 -8.99
CA PHE A 103 -11.46 -9.47 -8.57
C PHE A 103 -12.37 -10.62 -8.15
N GLU A 104 -13.41 -10.34 -7.37
CA GLU A 104 -14.42 -11.32 -6.97
C GLU A 104 -15.16 -11.92 -8.15
N GLN A 105 -15.56 -11.10 -9.14
CA GLN A 105 -16.19 -11.58 -10.37
C GLN A 105 -15.30 -12.55 -11.15
N GLN A 106 -13.98 -12.31 -11.14
CA GLN A 106 -13.00 -13.19 -11.76
C GLN A 106 -12.55 -14.34 -10.85
N SER A 107 -12.99 -14.40 -9.59
CA SER A 107 -12.43 -15.32 -8.59
C SER A 107 -10.89 -15.22 -8.50
N LEU A 108 -10.36 -14.01 -8.67
CA LEU A 108 -8.94 -13.69 -8.68
C LEU A 108 -8.48 -13.49 -7.23
N PHE A 109 -7.47 -14.26 -6.81
CA PHE A 109 -6.89 -14.09 -5.47
C PHE A 109 -5.75 -13.07 -5.52
N VAL A 110 -5.97 -11.92 -4.91
CA VAL A 110 -5.08 -10.75 -4.99
C VAL A 110 -4.36 -10.52 -3.67
N LEU A 111 -3.04 -10.34 -3.73
CA LEU A 111 -2.20 -10.05 -2.57
C LEU A 111 -1.41 -8.77 -2.76
N ASN A 112 -1.40 -7.91 -1.74
CA ASN A 112 -0.59 -6.70 -1.71
C ASN A 112 0.65 -6.93 -0.84
N LEU A 113 1.82 -7.00 -1.47
CA LEU A 113 3.11 -7.21 -0.80
C LEU A 113 3.73 -5.87 -0.46
N VAL A 114 3.86 -5.59 0.84
CA VAL A 114 4.36 -4.32 1.39
C VAL A 114 5.58 -4.56 2.27
N SER A 115 6.58 -3.69 2.21
CA SER A 115 7.83 -3.85 2.97
C SER A 115 8.63 -2.56 3.00
N SER A 116 9.71 -2.51 3.79
CA SER A 116 10.79 -1.53 3.59
C SER A 116 11.55 -1.79 2.28
N PRO A 117 12.30 -0.82 1.74
CA PRO A 117 13.25 -1.08 0.67
C PRO A 117 14.26 -2.15 1.08
N GLY A 118 14.52 -3.11 0.19
CA GLY A 118 15.52 -4.16 0.42
C GLY A 118 15.09 -5.30 1.35
N SER A 119 13.84 -5.39 1.80
CA SER A 119 13.34 -6.53 2.61
C SER A 119 13.25 -7.85 1.82
N GLY A 120 13.42 -7.79 0.50
CA GLY A 120 13.48 -8.97 -0.38
C GLY A 120 12.15 -9.37 -1.01
N LYS A 121 11.21 -8.42 -1.20
CA LYS A 121 9.90 -8.68 -1.82
C LYS A 121 10.03 -9.35 -3.17
N THR A 122 10.75 -8.74 -4.11
CA THR A 122 10.86 -9.29 -5.45
C THR A 122 11.55 -10.65 -5.46
N THR A 123 12.54 -10.89 -4.59
CA THR A 123 13.18 -12.22 -4.49
C THR A 123 12.19 -13.26 -3.97
N LEU A 124 11.44 -12.93 -2.92
CA LEU A 124 10.35 -13.78 -2.43
C LEU A 124 9.32 -14.04 -3.55
N LEU A 125 8.98 -13.01 -4.31
CA LEU A 125 8.01 -13.10 -5.39
C LEU A 125 8.53 -13.98 -6.52
N THR A 126 9.72 -13.74 -7.07
CA THR A 126 10.30 -14.56 -8.15
C THR A 126 10.41 -16.04 -7.74
N GLU A 127 10.84 -16.31 -6.51
CA GLU A 127 10.90 -17.67 -5.96
C GLU A 127 9.52 -18.29 -5.80
N THR A 128 8.52 -17.50 -5.40
CA THR A 128 7.12 -17.93 -5.35
C THR A 128 6.63 -18.31 -6.75
N LEU A 129 6.86 -17.45 -7.74
CA LEU A 129 6.41 -17.64 -9.12
C LEU A 129 7.01 -18.90 -9.75
N GLU A 130 8.31 -19.14 -9.59
CA GLU A 130 8.98 -20.35 -10.08
C GLU A 130 8.35 -21.64 -9.54
N ARG A 131 7.78 -21.62 -8.33
CA ARG A 131 7.13 -22.78 -7.71
C ARG A 131 5.69 -22.99 -8.19
N ILE A 132 4.99 -21.95 -8.65
CA ILE A 132 3.54 -22.02 -8.89
C ILE A 132 3.10 -21.77 -10.35
N LYS A 133 3.95 -21.16 -11.19
CA LYS A 133 3.58 -20.68 -12.53
C LYS A 133 3.10 -21.78 -13.49
N GLU A 134 3.64 -23.00 -13.37
CA GLU A 134 3.28 -24.11 -14.27
C GLU A 134 1.85 -24.63 -14.09
N ASN A 135 1.26 -24.40 -12.91
CA ASN A 135 -0.04 -24.97 -12.55
C ASN A 135 -1.17 -23.94 -12.56
N ARG A 136 -0.86 -22.65 -12.79
CA ARG A 136 -1.78 -21.55 -12.51
C ARG A 136 -1.54 -20.34 -13.40
N THR A 137 -2.63 -19.64 -13.71
CA THR A 137 -2.54 -18.27 -14.22
C THR A 137 -2.09 -17.35 -13.09
N VAL A 138 -0.91 -16.75 -13.25
CA VAL A 138 -0.33 -15.82 -12.29
C VAL A 138 0.11 -14.56 -13.01
N ALA A 139 -0.06 -13.40 -12.38
CA ALA A 139 0.41 -12.13 -12.89
C ALA A 139 0.90 -11.23 -11.75
N VAL A 140 1.65 -10.18 -12.11
CA VAL A 140 2.19 -9.21 -11.16
C VAL A 140 1.93 -7.77 -11.60
N ILE A 141 1.47 -6.94 -10.68
CA ILE A 141 1.60 -5.48 -10.78
C ILE A 141 2.80 -5.10 -9.93
N GLU A 142 3.80 -4.47 -10.53
CA GLU A 142 5.00 -4.01 -9.84
C GLU A 142 4.92 -2.48 -9.72
N GLY A 143 5.08 -1.97 -8.50
CA GLY A 143 5.09 -0.55 -8.21
C GLY A 143 6.41 -0.08 -7.63
N ASP A 144 7.10 0.80 -8.35
CA ASP A 144 8.29 1.51 -7.88
C ASP A 144 8.20 3.01 -8.19
N GLN A 145 9.09 3.81 -7.63
CA GLN A 145 9.22 5.23 -7.97
C GLN A 145 9.72 5.41 -9.40
N GLN A 146 10.70 4.61 -9.78
CA GLN A 146 11.43 4.71 -11.04
C GLN A 146 11.95 3.35 -11.48
N THR A 147 12.29 3.25 -12.76
CA THR A 147 12.87 2.06 -13.41
C THR A 147 11.88 0.91 -13.58
N ALA A 148 12.29 -0.11 -14.34
CA ALA A 148 11.52 -1.34 -14.55
C ALA A 148 12.32 -2.58 -14.11
N ASN A 149 13.30 -2.40 -13.22
CA ASN A 149 14.27 -3.45 -12.89
C ASN A 149 13.60 -4.66 -12.24
N ASP A 150 12.72 -4.42 -11.27
CA ASP A 150 12.02 -5.48 -10.56
C ASP A 150 10.97 -6.14 -11.47
N ALA A 151 10.21 -5.36 -12.27
CA ALA A 151 9.29 -5.90 -13.28
C ALA A 151 10.02 -6.76 -14.33
N ASN A 152 11.21 -6.37 -14.79
CA ASN A 152 12.00 -7.16 -15.73
C ASN A 152 12.47 -8.47 -15.10
N ARG A 153 12.95 -8.44 -13.86
CA ARG A 153 13.34 -9.66 -13.13
C ARG A 153 12.16 -10.60 -12.92
N ILE A 154 10.95 -10.07 -12.71
CA ILE A 154 9.73 -10.88 -12.65
C ILE A 154 9.42 -11.49 -14.03
N ARG A 155 9.50 -10.72 -15.12
CA ARG A 155 9.25 -11.21 -16.49
C ARG A 155 10.22 -12.31 -16.91
N GLU A 156 11.44 -12.32 -16.40
CA GLU A 156 12.41 -13.40 -16.63
C GLU A 156 11.90 -14.77 -16.13
N THR A 157 10.97 -14.79 -15.16
CA THR A 157 10.29 -16.03 -14.74
C THR A 157 9.28 -16.55 -15.77
N GLY A 158 8.96 -15.75 -16.81
CA GLY A 158 7.92 -16.04 -17.80
C GLY A 158 6.50 -15.58 -17.38
N VAL A 159 6.35 -15.02 -16.18
CA VAL A 159 5.08 -14.46 -15.70
C VAL A 159 4.87 -13.05 -16.22
N GLN A 160 3.64 -12.70 -16.60
CA GLN A 160 3.30 -11.35 -17.02
C GLN A 160 3.40 -10.38 -15.84
N ALA A 161 4.21 -9.33 -16.01
CA ALA A 161 4.33 -8.24 -15.03
C ALA A 161 4.06 -6.88 -15.68
N ILE A 162 3.28 -6.03 -15.00
CA ILE A 162 2.98 -4.65 -15.41
C ILE A 162 3.66 -3.69 -14.45
N GLN A 163 4.59 -2.88 -14.98
CA GLN A 163 5.26 -1.82 -14.22
C GLN A 163 4.34 -0.60 -14.08
N VAL A 164 4.25 -0.10 -12.85
CA VAL A 164 3.67 1.20 -12.50
C VAL A 164 4.78 2.06 -11.91
N ASN A 165 5.21 3.08 -12.66
CA ASN A 165 6.13 4.09 -12.14
C ASN A 165 5.32 5.17 -11.43
N THR A 166 5.47 5.25 -10.12
CA THR A 166 4.73 6.20 -9.27
C THR A 166 5.35 7.60 -9.25
N GLY A 167 6.51 7.78 -9.90
CA GLY A 167 7.21 9.05 -9.94
C GLY A 167 7.77 9.42 -8.56
N LYS A 168 7.15 10.39 -7.90
CA LYS A 168 7.45 10.77 -6.50
C LYS A 168 6.51 10.10 -5.50
N GLY A 169 5.54 9.33 -5.98
CA GLY A 169 4.62 8.56 -5.15
C GLY A 169 5.39 7.64 -4.20
N CYS A 170 4.83 7.44 -3.03
CA CYS A 170 5.45 6.64 -1.96
C CYS A 170 4.67 5.34 -1.70
N HIS A 171 3.68 5.04 -2.55
CA HIS A 171 2.76 3.88 -2.53
C HIS A 171 2.05 3.74 -3.88
N LEU A 172 1.49 2.57 -4.15
CA LEU A 172 0.41 2.38 -5.12
C LEU A 172 -0.94 2.71 -4.50
N ASP A 173 -1.87 3.25 -5.30
CA ASP A 173 -3.27 3.44 -4.93
C ASP A 173 -4.19 2.53 -5.77
N ALA A 174 -5.47 2.41 -5.37
CA ALA A 174 -6.42 1.55 -6.05
C ALA A 174 -6.70 1.99 -7.50
N HIS A 175 -6.59 3.28 -7.82
CA HIS A 175 -6.82 3.77 -9.17
C HIS A 175 -5.70 3.30 -10.13
N MET A 176 -4.45 3.38 -9.67
CA MET A 176 -3.29 2.86 -10.41
C MET A 176 -3.43 1.35 -10.65
N VAL A 177 -3.83 0.59 -9.64
CA VAL A 177 -4.06 -0.87 -9.75
C VAL A 177 -5.19 -1.17 -10.73
N GLY A 178 -6.29 -0.42 -10.67
CA GLY A 178 -7.42 -0.58 -11.58
C GLY A 178 -7.03 -0.40 -13.05
N HIS A 179 -6.19 0.60 -13.34
CA HIS A 179 -5.66 0.82 -14.68
C HIS A 179 -4.63 -0.23 -15.11
N ALA A 180 -3.73 -0.65 -14.22
CA ALA A 180 -2.81 -1.75 -14.53
C ALA A 180 -3.57 -3.03 -14.86
N MET A 181 -4.71 -3.27 -14.19
CA MET A 181 -5.58 -4.41 -14.47
C MET A 181 -6.22 -4.41 -15.85
N GLU A 182 -6.32 -3.28 -16.55
CA GLU A 182 -6.80 -3.21 -17.94
C GLU A 182 -5.80 -3.84 -18.93
N ARG A 183 -4.55 -4.10 -18.51
CA ARG A 183 -3.47 -4.65 -19.35
C ARG A 183 -3.37 -6.16 -19.30
N PHE A 184 -3.98 -6.81 -18.32
CA PHE A 184 -4.03 -8.27 -18.25
C PHE A 184 -5.17 -8.81 -19.10
N GLU A 185 -4.95 -10.00 -19.67
CA GLU A 185 -6.00 -10.79 -20.32
C GLU A 185 -6.95 -11.41 -19.26
N ASP A 186 -7.70 -12.45 -19.63
CA ASP A 186 -8.58 -13.15 -18.67
C ASP A 186 -7.78 -13.83 -17.55
N MET A 187 -7.92 -13.30 -16.34
CA MET A 187 -7.26 -13.78 -15.11
C MET A 187 -8.19 -14.65 -14.25
N LYS A 188 -9.28 -15.18 -14.81
CA LYS A 188 -10.29 -15.93 -14.05
C LYS A 188 -9.68 -17.10 -13.26
N GLY A 189 -9.92 -17.12 -11.95
CA GLY A 189 -9.44 -18.14 -11.02
C GLY A 189 -7.94 -18.08 -10.71
N GLY A 190 -7.25 -17.05 -11.22
CA GLY A 190 -5.81 -16.88 -11.11
C GLY A 190 -5.34 -16.30 -9.79
N LEU A 191 -4.06 -15.93 -9.78
CA LEU A 191 -3.38 -15.22 -8.69
C LEU A 191 -2.80 -13.90 -9.22
N LEU A 192 -2.98 -12.84 -8.46
CA LEU A 192 -2.36 -11.55 -8.74
C LEU A 192 -1.55 -11.12 -7.53
N PHE A 193 -0.26 -10.88 -7.74
CA PHE A 193 0.58 -10.21 -6.76
C PHE A 193 0.70 -8.73 -7.12
N ILE A 194 0.52 -7.86 -6.14
CA ILE A 194 0.82 -6.44 -6.24
C ILE A 194 2.07 -6.23 -5.38
N GLU A 195 3.22 -6.07 -6.01
CA GLU A 195 4.45 -5.66 -5.32
C GLU A 195 4.43 -4.15 -5.16
N ASN A 196 4.17 -3.67 -3.94
CA ASN A 196 4.05 -2.25 -3.66
C ASN A 196 5.42 -1.58 -3.50
N VAL A 197 5.44 -0.25 -3.55
CA VAL A 197 6.64 0.55 -3.31
C VAL A 197 7.24 0.20 -1.95
N GLY A 198 8.57 0.15 -1.85
CA GLY A 198 9.29 -0.07 -0.58
C GLY A 198 9.02 1.04 0.44
N ASN A 199 7.95 0.91 1.23
CA ASN A 199 7.56 1.85 2.26
C ASN A 199 6.63 1.16 3.29
N LEU A 200 6.90 1.32 4.58
CA LEU A 200 6.05 0.80 5.68
C LEU A 200 5.11 1.86 6.27
N VAL A 201 5.07 3.07 5.72
CA VAL A 201 4.21 4.15 6.22
C VAL A 201 2.99 4.30 5.32
N CYS A 202 3.18 4.82 4.11
CA CYS A 202 2.06 5.25 3.29
C CYS A 202 1.18 4.12 2.76
N PRO A 203 1.72 2.96 2.33
CA PRO A 203 0.86 1.88 1.84
C PRO A 203 -0.08 1.28 2.91
N ALA A 204 0.11 1.61 4.21
CA ALA A 204 -0.77 1.14 5.28
C ALA A 204 -2.20 1.69 5.15
N ALA A 205 -2.34 2.96 4.73
CA ALA A 205 -3.63 3.64 4.65
C ALA A 205 -4.40 3.39 3.33
N PHE A 206 -3.76 2.76 2.33
CA PHE A 206 -4.35 2.60 1.00
C PHE A 206 -4.77 1.15 0.76
N ASP A 207 -6.08 0.93 0.75
CA ASP A 207 -6.71 -0.29 0.24
C ASP A 207 -6.62 -0.29 -1.29
N LEU A 208 -6.18 -1.40 -1.90
CA LEU A 208 -6.10 -1.58 -3.35
C LEU A 208 -7.23 -2.45 -3.89
N GLY A 209 -8.07 -3.00 -3.01
CA GLY A 209 -9.06 -4.03 -3.32
C GLY A 209 -8.53 -5.45 -3.09
N GLU A 210 -7.33 -5.62 -2.54
CA GLU A 210 -6.70 -6.92 -2.31
C GLU A 210 -7.50 -7.81 -1.36
N ALA A 211 -7.28 -9.12 -1.46
CA ALA A 211 -7.82 -10.10 -0.51
C ALA A 211 -7.03 -10.11 0.80
N HIS A 212 -5.70 -9.99 0.71
CA HIS A 212 -4.84 -9.85 1.88
C HIS A 212 -3.67 -8.89 1.63
N LYS A 213 -3.36 -8.11 2.66
CA LYS A 213 -2.13 -7.31 2.74
C LYS A 213 -1.07 -8.10 3.51
N VAL A 214 0.10 -8.28 2.91
CA VAL A 214 1.21 -9.10 3.44
C VAL A 214 2.42 -8.20 3.70
N ALA A 215 2.74 -7.99 4.98
CA ALA A 215 3.90 -7.24 5.40
C ALA A 215 5.16 -8.12 5.40
N ILE A 216 6.19 -7.74 4.66
CA ILE A 216 7.47 -8.46 4.61
C ILE A 216 8.50 -7.67 5.40
N LEU A 217 9.02 -8.29 6.45
CA LEU A 217 10.05 -7.74 7.33
C LEU A 217 11.31 -8.60 7.22
N SER A 218 12.46 -7.99 6.95
CA SER A 218 13.75 -8.69 6.97
C SER A 218 14.38 -8.65 8.36
N VAL A 219 15.01 -9.74 8.80
CA VAL A 219 15.77 -9.79 10.07
C VAL A 219 16.90 -8.75 10.15
N THR A 220 17.31 -8.17 9.02
CA THR A 220 18.30 -7.09 8.96
C THR A 220 17.76 -5.71 9.35
N GLU A 221 16.45 -5.58 9.58
CA GLU A 221 15.80 -4.29 9.84
C GLU A 221 15.67 -3.96 11.34
N GLY A 222 15.87 -4.95 12.21
CA GLY A 222 15.64 -4.85 13.65
C GLY A 222 14.22 -5.26 14.05
N GLU A 223 14.11 -5.89 15.21
CA GLU A 223 12.90 -6.53 15.72
C GLU A 223 11.80 -5.55 16.14
N ASP A 224 12.15 -4.30 16.43
CA ASP A 224 11.23 -3.25 16.90
C ASP A 224 10.39 -2.58 15.81
N LYS A 225 10.53 -3.03 14.56
CA LYS A 225 9.81 -2.49 13.40
C LYS A 225 8.28 -2.51 13.56
N PRO A 226 7.65 -3.57 14.11
CA PRO A 226 6.21 -3.56 14.31
C PRO A 226 5.71 -2.40 15.17
N LEU A 227 6.40 -2.09 16.28
CA LEU A 227 6.04 -0.96 17.13
C LEU A 227 6.34 0.41 16.50
N LYS A 228 7.35 0.48 15.61
CA LYS A 228 7.72 1.72 14.91
C LYS A 228 6.78 2.07 13.75
N TYR A 229 6.14 1.07 13.15
CA TYR A 229 5.24 1.23 12.00
C TYR A 229 3.88 0.57 12.27
N PRO A 230 3.20 0.92 13.38
CA PRO A 230 2.06 0.16 13.88
C PRO A 230 0.92 0.07 12.86
N ASP A 231 0.64 1.14 12.12
CA ASP A 231 -0.46 1.15 11.13
C ASP A 231 -0.28 0.08 10.05
N MET A 232 0.96 -0.18 9.62
CA MET A 232 1.25 -1.20 8.62
C MET A 232 1.01 -2.61 9.14
N PHE A 233 1.52 -2.91 10.33
CA PHE A 233 1.35 -4.24 10.93
C PHE A 233 -0.08 -4.45 11.47
N HIS A 234 -0.79 -3.37 11.78
CA HIS A 234 -2.22 -3.40 12.06
C HIS A 234 -3.04 -3.77 10.81
N ALA A 235 -2.70 -3.19 9.65
CA ALA A 235 -3.41 -3.42 8.40
C ALA A 235 -3.07 -4.76 7.70
N ALA A 236 -2.00 -5.45 8.12
CA ALA A 236 -1.56 -6.69 7.50
C ALA A 236 -2.20 -7.94 8.13
N ASP A 237 -2.68 -8.87 7.31
CA ASP A 237 -3.19 -10.17 7.75
C ASP A 237 -2.07 -11.17 8.07
N LEU A 238 -0.93 -10.97 7.41
CA LEU A 238 0.24 -11.83 7.48
C LEU A 238 1.52 -10.98 7.52
N MET A 239 2.39 -11.28 8.46
CA MET A 239 3.79 -10.88 8.45
C MET A 239 4.67 -12.03 7.97
N ILE A 240 5.54 -11.77 7.00
CA ILE A 240 6.62 -12.66 6.60
C ILE A 240 7.93 -12.11 7.19
N LEU A 241 8.54 -12.86 8.10
CA LEU A 241 9.91 -12.61 8.56
C LEU A 241 10.89 -13.28 7.60
N ASN A 242 11.47 -12.49 6.70
CA ASN A 242 12.35 -12.94 5.62
C ASN A 242 13.84 -12.88 6.02
N LYS A 243 14.68 -13.52 5.20
CA LYS A 243 16.14 -13.62 5.33
C LYS A 243 16.60 -14.31 6.62
N THR A 244 15.84 -15.29 7.09
CA THR A 244 16.18 -16.05 8.30
C THR A 244 17.52 -16.80 8.19
N ASP A 245 18.03 -17.01 6.98
CA ASP A 245 19.39 -17.52 6.72
C ASP A 245 20.49 -16.62 7.32
N LEU A 246 20.17 -15.37 7.64
CA LEU A 246 21.10 -14.41 8.23
C LEU A 246 21.10 -14.41 9.76
N LEU A 247 20.13 -15.08 10.42
CA LEU A 247 20.03 -15.12 11.89
C LEU A 247 21.34 -15.54 12.60
N PRO A 248 22.14 -16.51 12.10
CA PRO A 248 23.40 -16.87 12.74
C PRO A 248 24.45 -15.74 12.78
N TYR A 249 24.25 -14.66 12.03
CA TYR A 249 25.17 -13.53 11.90
C TYR A 249 24.63 -12.23 12.51
N LEU A 250 23.42 -12.27 13.08
CA LEU A 250 22.71 -11.09 13.58
C LEU A 250 22.33 -11.28 15.04
N ASP A 251 22.36 -10.19 15.80
CA ASP A 251 21.74 -10.13 17.14
C ASP A 251 20.28 -9.70 16.96
N PHE A 252 19.44 -10.65 16.55
CA PHE A 252 18.01 -10.43 16.29
C PHE A 252 17.18 -11.45 17.08
N ASP A 253 16.27 -10.95 17.92
CA ASP A 253 15.34 -11.78 18.67
C ASP A 253 14.03 -11.98 17.88
N VAL A 254 13.87 -13.17 17.32
CA VAL A 254 12.70 -13.56 16.52
C VAL A 254 11.42 -13.55 17.34
N GLU A 255 11.44 -14.12 18.55
CA GLU A 255 10.23 -14.22 19.38
C GLU A 255 9.79 -12.83 19.82
N ARG A 256 10.74 -11.97 20.20
CA ARG A 256 10.45 -10.58 20.55
C ARG A 256 9.83 -9.80 19.37
N CYS A 257 10.31 -10.02 18.15
CA CYS A 257 9.74 -9.40 16.95
C CYS A 257 8.27 -9.85 16.74
N ILE A 258 8.00 -11.14 16.90
CA ILE A 258 6.66 -11.72 16.78
C ILE A 258 5.73 -11.16 17.86
N ASP A 259 6.21 -11.05 19.10
CA ASP A 259 5.45 -10.47 20.21
C ASP A 259 5.10 -9.01 19.95
N TYR A 260 6.03 -8.22 19.40
CA TYR A 260 5.74 -6.85 18.99
C TYR A 260 4.71 -6.76 17.87
N ALA A 261 4.77 -7.65 16.88
CA ALA A 261 3.74 -7.71 15.84
C ALA A 261 2.36 -8.02 16.43
N ARG A 262 2.28 -8.99 17.36
CA ARG A 262 1.02 -9.36 18.03
C ARG A 262 0.49 -8.31 18.99
N GLN A 263 1.35 -7.48 19.57
CA GLN A 263 0.93 -6.32 20.36
C GLN A 263 0.18 -5.28 19.50
N VAL A 264 0.59 -5.13 18.23
CA VAL A 264 -0.04 -4.20 17.29
C VAL A 264 -1.29 -4.83 16.64
N ASN A 265 -1.21 -6.11 16.28
CA ASN A 265 -2.30 -6.87 15.69
C ASN A 265 -2.36 -8.28 16.30
N PRO A 266 -3.26 -8.54 17.26
CA PRO A 266 -3.37 -9.85 17.91
C PRO A 266 -3.68 -11.01 16.95
N ASP A 267 -4.30 -10.73 15.80
CA ASP A 267 -4.72 -11.73 14.82
C ASP A 267 -3.69 -11.95 13.69
N ILE A 268 -2.57 -11.19 13.70
CA ILE A 268 -1.55 -11.31 12.64
C ILE A 268 -0.93 -12.70 12.62
N GLN A 269 -0.95 -13.32 11.46
CA GLN A 269 -0.19 -14.55 11.23
C GLN A 269 1.28 -14.21 10.98
N VAL A 270 2.18 -15.10 11.37
CA VAL A 270 3.62 -14.92 11.08
C VAL A 270 4.19 -16.17 10.43
N LEU A 271 4.89 -15.99 9.32
CA LEU A 271 5.69 -17.01 8.67
C LEU A 271 7.16 -16.58 8.67
N GLN A 272 8.04 -17.53 8.98
CA GLN A 272 9.48 -17.34 8.94
C GLN A 272 10.04 -18.06 7.72
N LEU A 273 10.83 -17.37 6.90
CA LEU A 273 11.42 -17.97 5.71
C LEU A 273 12.70 -17.25 5.27
N SER A 274 13.41 -17.92 4.37
CA SER A 274 14.48 -17.33 3.58
C SER A 274 14.18 -17.60 2.12
N ALA A 275 13.78 -16.55 1.40
CA ALA A 275 13.59 -16.65 -0.06
C ALA A 275 14.90 -17.07 -0.76
N ARG A 276 16.06 -16.72 -0.20
CA ARG A 276 17.37 -17.07 -0.77
C ARG A 276 17.70 -18.55 -0.66
N SER A 277 17.48 -19.16 0.49
CA SER A 277 17.79 -20.58 0.72
C SER A 277 16.62 -21.50 0.36
N GLY A 278 15.41 -20.96 0.28
CA GLY A 278 14.17 -21.71 0.10
C GLY A 278 13.57 -22.24 1.41
N GLU A 279 14.26 -22.12 2.55
CA GLU A 279 13.73 -22.54 3.85
C GLU A 279 12.45 -21.78 4.18
N GLY A 280 11.42 -22.49 4.63
CA GLY A 280 10.11 -21.92 4.99
C GLY A 280 9.21 -21.53 3.81
N MET A 281 9.69 -21.60 2.56
CA MET A 281 8.88 -21.28 1.37
C MET A 281 7.67 -22.21 1.23
N ASP A 282 7.78 -23.48 1.60
CA ASP A 282 6.66 -24.43 1.50
C ASP A 282 5.47 -23.99 2.37
N GLY A 283 5.73 -23.51 3.59
CA GLY A 283 4.67 -22.98 4.46
C GLY A 283 4.01 -21.72 3.90
N TRP A 284 4.76 -20.88 3.18
CA TRP A 284 4.21 -19.75 2.43
C TRP A 284 3.31 -20.20 1.27
N ILE A 285 3.75 -21.15 0.46
CA ILE A 285 2.93 -21.70 -0.64
C ILE A 285 1.67 -22.39 -0.10
N GLU A 286 1.76 -23.13 1.00
CA GLU A 286 0.61 -23.75 1.65
C GLU A 286 -0.39 -22.72 2.16
N TRP A 287 0.08 -21.63 2.77
CA TRP A 287 -0.76 -20.52 3.21
C TRP A 287 -1.50 -19.89 2.03
N LEU A 288 -0.79 -19.59 0.94
CA LEU A 288 -1.36 -19.05 -0.30
C LEU A 288 -2.49 -19.94 -0.82
N GLU A 289 -2.23 -21.25 -0.94
CA GLU A 289 -3.21 -22.20 -1.45
C GLU A 289 -4.42 -22.38 -0.54
N SER A 290 -4.19 -22.41 0.77
CA SER A 290 -5.27 -22.51 1.76
C SER A 290 -6.21 -21.32 1.66
N ARG A 291 -5.68 -20.09 1.65
CA ARG A 291 -6.46 -18.86 1.55
C ARG A 291 -7.21 -18.76 0.23
N ARG A 292 -6.55 -19.08 -0.89
CA ARG A 292 -7.17 -19.10 -2.21
C ARG A 292 -8.33 -20.11 -2.29
N LYS A 293 -8.13 -21.34 -1.78
CA LYS A 293 -9.19 -22.36 -1.73
C LYS A 293 -10.37 -21.90 -0.88
N HIS A 294 -10.10 -21.30 0.28
CA HIS A 294 -11.13 -20.76 1.15
C HIS A 294 -11.97 -19.68 0.46
N MET A 295 -11.31 -18.73 -0.24
CA MET A 295 -11.99 -17.68 -1.02
C MET A 295 -12.92 -18.29 -2.09
N ILE A 296 -12.42 -19.26 -2.87
CA ILE A 296 -13.20 -19.92 -3.92
C ILE A 296 -14.38 -20.69 -3.32
N GLN A 297 -14.17 -21.43 -2.22
CA GLN A 297 -15.24 -22.16 -1.56
C GLN A 297 -16.32 -21.21 -1.02
N SER A 298 -15.93 -20.11 -0.37
CA SER A 298 -16.89 -19.10 0.09
C SER A 298 -17.72 -18.53 -1.06
N ARG A 299 -17.11 -18.31 -2.23
CA ARG A 299 -17.84 -17.84 -3.41
C ARG A 299 -18.83 -18.89 -3.94
N ILE A 300 -18.44 -20.16 -3.95
CA ILE A 300 -19.33 -21.28 -4.31
C ILE A 300 -20.54 -21.30 -3.38
N ASP A 301 -20.32 -21.19 -2.07
CA ASP A 301 -21.39 -21.25 -1.08
C ASP A 301 -22.37 -20.07 -1.24
N THR A 302 -21.87 -18.85 -1.48
CA THR A 302 -22.70 -17.67 -1.75
C THR A 302 -23.54 -17.85 -3.02
N LEU A 303 -22.92 -18.31 -4.11
CA LEU A 303 -23.63 -18.53 -5.38
C LEU A 303 -24.69 -19.63 -5.25
N GLN A 304 -24.41 -20.70 -4.49
CA GLN A 304 -25.39 -21.75 -4.22
C GLN A 304 -26.59 -21.20 -3.46
N SER A 305 -26.35 -20.36 -2.44
CA SER A 305 -27.42 -19.68 -1.71
C SER A 305 -28.26 -18.77 -2.61
N GLU A 306 -27.65 -18.05 -3.55
CA GLU A 306 -28.39 -17.21 -4.51
C GLU A 306 -29.25 -18.06 -5.46
N ILE A 307 -28.72 -19.18 -5.96
CA ILE A 307 -29.47 -20.14 -6.78
C ILE A 307 -30.68 -20.68 -6.02
N ASP A 308 -30.50 -21.09 -4.77
CA ASP A 308 -31.57 -21.63 -3.93
C ASP A 308 -32.67 -20.58 -3.67
N GLN A 309 -32.30 -19.31 -3.49
CA GLN A 309 -33.24 -18.20 -3.37
C GLN A 309 -34.05 -17.99 -4.66
N PHE A 310 -33.41 -18.06 -5.83
CA PHE A 310 -34.13 -17.95 -7.10
C PHE A 310 -35.08 -19.13 -7.34
N HIS A 311 -34.68 -20.35 -6.98
CA HIS A 311 -35.57 -21.50 -7.04
C HIS A 311 -36.80 -21.36 -6.12
N ALA A 312 -36.65 -20.73 -4.95
CA ALA A 312 -37.77 -20.48 -4.05
C ALA A 312 -38.78 -19.43 -4.56
N LEU A 313 -38.41 -18.64 -5.58
CA LEU A 313 -39.30 -17.66 -6.22
C LEU A 313 -40.12 -18.25 -7.38
N LEU A 314 -39.79 -19.46 -7.86
CA LEU A 314 -40.52 -20.19 -8.90
C LEU A 314 -41.65 -21.03 -8.32
#